data_AF-L8HFT9-F1
#
_entry.id   AF-L8HFT9-F1
#
_cell.length_a   1.000
_cell.length_b   1.000
_cell.length_c   1.000
_cell.angle_alpha   90.00
_cell.angle_beta   90.00
_cell.angle_gamma   90.00
#
_symmetry.space_group_name_H-M   'P 1'
#
loop_
_entity.id
_entity.type
_entity.pdbx_description
1 polymer ?
#
loop_
_entity_poly.entity_id
_entity_poly.type
_entity_poly.pdbx_seq_one_letter_code
_entity_poly.pdbx_strand_id
1 'polypeptide(L)'
;MRRGLSTVSRSATVFGKQACLASSTLRVDRRAYATSPEDAALEAQIEKVLDLVKKQGNLGSEKLTVRKLTELRQTVPEIDRALSSVGDSAVKYMAELEKPGAGPLSAVPPVRVTVTGAAGAIGYAMLFRIASGEMLGKHQPVILQLLELEPAMKALEGVIMELKDCAFPLLHGVTASSDVNKAFEGADFAMLVGAKPRTKGMERGDLLKENANIFSSRARFTAMTRLDHNRGIAQLADKLKCKVTDIERFAIWGNHSATQYPDISHTQINGKWAKDLVDEKWVKDTFIPDVQQRGAAIIAARGSSSAASAANAAIEHMRDWVKGTNGQWTSMGVWTGNGKVGDYGTSPDIYYSFPVVCADGEYTIVQNVPVDKFSAERMQKTNDELVSEKNGVGELAKRTTDPAALLKEQYKGGKQ
;
A
#
# COMPACT_ATOMS: atom_id res chain seq x y z
N MET A 1 -12.85 59.91 -24.74
CA MET A 1 -11.46 59.43 -24.91
C MET A 1 -11.09 58.47 -23.78
N ARG A 2 -10.83 57.20 -24.14
CA ARG A 2 -9.79 56.26 -23.64
C ARG A 2 -9.74 55.86 -22.14
N ARG A 3 -9.94 54.57 -21.84
CA ARG A 3 -8.93 53.49 -21.52
C ARG A 3 -8.47 53.56 -20.04
N GLY A 4 -8.23 52.50 -19.26
CA GLY A 4 -8.09 51.06 -19.48
C GLY A 4 -7.07 50.48 -18.45
N LEU A 5 -7.37 49.29 -17.91
CA LEU A 5 -6.49 48.14 -17.57
C LEU A 5 -5.21 48.24 -16.68
N SER A 6 -5.14 47.26 -15.75
CA SER A 6 -4.02 46.36 -15.31
C SER A 6 -2.82 46.93 -14.53
N THR A 7 -2.34 46.33 -13.42
CA THR A 7 -1.52 45.08 -13.29
C THR A 7 -1.18 44.85 -11.79
N VAL A 8 -1.39 43.68 -11.16
CA VAL A 8 -0.53 42.46 -11.00
C VAL A 8 0.68 42.54 -10.01
N SER A 9 0.59 41.71 -8.94
CA SER A 9 1.62 40.88 -8.25
C SER A 9 2.63 41.46 -7.23
N ARG A 10 2.56 40.93 -5.98
CA ARG A 10 3.62 40.18 -5.21
C ARG A 10 3.14 40.03 -3.75
N SER A 11 2.67 38.86 -3.30
CA SER A 11 3.42 37.70 -2.76
C SER A 11 4.12 37.91 -1.41
N ALA A 12 3.86 36.94 -0.53
CA ALA A 12 4.57 36.57 0.69
C ALA A 12 4.42 37.50 1.90
N THR A 13 3.78 36.98 2.97
CA THR A 13 4.29 36.90 4.36
C THR A 13 3.11 36.71 5.33
N VAL A 14 2.56 35.49 5.46
CA VAL A 14 1.96 34.98 6.72
C VAL A 14 1.98 33.44 6.68
N PHE A 15 3.17 32.83 6.70
CA PHE A 15 3.33 31.42 7.09
C PHE A 15 4.42 31.38 8.16
N GLY A 16 4.01 31.68 9.38
CA GLY A 16 4.82 31.55 10.58
C GLY A 16 3.95 30.95 11.67
N LYS A 17 4.37 29.78 12.17
CA LYS A 17 3.80 28.96 13.26
C LYS A 17 2.84 27.84 12.86
N GLN A 18 3.39 26.77 12.29
CA GLN A 18 3.16 25.37 12.74
C GLN A 18 3.97 24.41 11.84
N ALA A 19 5.30 24.48 11.97
CA ALA A 19 6.20 23.45 11.48
C ALA A 19 7.24 23.23 12.58
N CYS A 20 6.92 22.31 13.49
CA CYS A 20 7.86 21.80 14.47
C CYS A 20 7.75 20.28 14.47
N LEU A 21 8.60 19.69 13.65
CA LEU A 21 9.41 18.49 13.92
C LEU A 21 8.69 17.17 14.22
N ALA A 22 8.65 16.38 13.15
CA ALA A 22 8.79 14.94 13.10
C ALA A 22 9.39 14.27 14.34
N SER A 23 8.59 13.38 14.95
CA SER A 23 9.04 12.32 15.84
C SER A 23 7.94 11.25 15.90
N SER A 24 7.88 10.39 14.90
CA SER A 24 7.16 9.12 15.01
C SER A 24 7.90 8.04 14.23
N THR A 25 9.10 7.70 14.69
CA THR A 25 9.63 6.34 14.52
C THR A 25 8.58 5.37 15.04
N LEU A 26 8.21 4.37 14.23
CA LEU A 26 7.55 3.15 14.70
C LEU A 26 8.26 2.71 16.00
N ARG A 27 7.55 2.77 17.13
CA ARG A 27 7.98 2.07 18.34
C ARG A 27 7.78 0.58 18.08
N VAL A 28 8.79 -0.05 17.50
CA VAL A 28 8.98 -1.49 17.61
C VAL A 28 9.06 -1.80 19.10
N ASP A 29 8.16 -2.64 19.60
CA ASP A 29 8.24 -3.14 20.98
C ASP A 29 9.47 -4.07 21.06
N ARG A 30 10.61 -3.50 21.48
CA ARG A 30 11.93 -4.16 21.53
C ARG A 30 12.05 -5.19 22.67
N ARG A 31 10.96 -5.55 23.35
CA ARG A 31 11.01 -6.44 24.53
C ARG A 31 11.03 -7.95 24.20
N ALA A 32 10.88 -8.34 22.94
CA ALA A 32 10.64 -9.76 22.62
C ALA A 32 11.86 -10.59 22.21
N TYR A 33 13.06 -10.03 22.01
CA TYR A 33 14.19 -10.84 21.54
C TYR A 33 15.48 -10.46 22.27
N ALA A 34 15.91 -11.34 23.18
CA ALA A 34 17.21 -11.26 23.81
C ALA A 34 18.28 -11.52 22.75
N THR A 35 18.94 -10.46 22.28
CA THR A 35 20.30 -10.55 21.74
C THR A 35 21.21 -11.00 22.88
N SER A 36 22.26 -11.77 22.58
CA SER A 36 23.21 -12.12 23.64
C SER A 36 23.78 -10.83 24.24
N PRO A 37 24.05 -10.76 25.56
CA PRO A 37 24.59 -9.55 26.20
C PRO A 37 25.89 -9.04 25.55
N GLU A 38 26.64 -9.95 24.91
CA GLU A 38 27.90 -9.67 24.22
C GLU A 38 27.67 -8.95 22.88
N ASP A 39 26.63 -9.34 22.11
CA ASP A 39 26.30 -8.70 20.83
C ASP A 39 25.75 -7.28 21.02
N ALA A 40 24.89 -7.09 22.01
CA ALA A 40 24.36 -5.77 22.35
C ALA A 40 25.45 -4.80 22.85
N ALA A 41 26.44 -5.33 23.57
CA ALA A 41 27.58 -4.55 24.04
C ALA A 41 28.49 -4.12 22.88
N LEU A 42 28.74 -5.01 21.91
CA LEU A 42 29.54 -4.72 20.72
C LEU A 42 28.85 -3.68 19.82
N GLU A 43 27.54 -3.82 19.57
CA GLU A 43 26.76 -2.85 18.79
C GLU A 43 26.78 -1.46 19.44
N ALA A 44 26.58 -1.38 20.76
CA ALA A 44 26.65 -0.12 21.49
C ALA A 44 28.05 0.53 21.46
N GLN A 45 29.11 -0.28 21.39
CA GLN A 45 30.48 0.22 21.20
C GLN A 45 30.67 0.78 19.78
N ILE A 46 30.20 0.06 18.75
CA ILE A 46 30.29 0.50 17.34
C ILE A 46 29.51 1.81 17.13
N GLU A 47 28.29 1.93 17.65
CA GLU A 47 27.49 3.16 17.54
C GLU A 47 28.21 4.37 18.17
N LYS A 48 28.84 4.20 19.33
CA LYS A 48 29.63 5.27 19.98
C LYS A 48 30.80 5.72 19.12
N VAL A 49 31.48 4.79 18.44
CA VAL A 49 32.57 5.13 17.51
C VAL A 49 32.04 5.88 16.30
N LEU A 50 30.91 5.44 15.71
CA LEU A 50 30.30 6.10 14.55
C LEU A 50 29.84 7.54 14.89
N ASP A 51 29.27 7.74 16.07
CA ASP A 51 28.87 9.07 16.53
C ASP A 51 30.08 9.99 16.78
N LEU A 52 31.17 9.43 17.33
CA LEU A 52 32.42 10.16 17.51
C LEU A 52 33.01 10.56 16.15
N VAL A 53 33.01 9.65 15.17
CA VAL A 53 33.50 9.90 13.81
C VAL A 53 32.67 10.97 13.11
N LYS A 54 31.33 10.96 13.25
CA LYS A 54 30.46 12.02 12.70
C LYS A 54 30.74 13.38 13.33
N LYS A 55 30.87 13.42 14.67
CA LYS A 55 31.10 14.67 15.42
C LYS A 55 32.48 15.26 15.19
N GLN A 56 33.52 14.43 15.18
CA GLN A 56 34.91 14.90 15.12
C GLN A 56 35.50 14.89 13.70
N GLY A 57 35.00 14.03 12.82
CA GLY A 57 35.40 14.01 11.40
C GLY A 57 34.76 15.12 10.56
N ASN A 58 33.89 15.95 11.16
CA ASN A 58 33.13 17.02 10.52
C ASN A 58 32.38 16.55 9.26
N LEU A 59 31.92 15.29 9.29
CA LEU A 59 31.14 14.66 8.23
C LEU A 59 29.71 15.16 8.39
N GLY A 60 29.30 16.10 7.53
CA GLY A 60 27.92 16.58 7.47
C GLY A 60 26.98 15.47 6.95
N SER A 61 26.37 15.67 5.79
CA SER A 61 25.60 14.62 5.10
C SER A 61 26.46 13.65 4.28
N GLU A 62 27.79 13.76 4.35
CA GLU A 62 28.72 12.90 3.61
C GLU A 62 28.71 11.47 4.13
N LYS A 63 28.70 10.49 3.22
CA LYS A 63 28.83 9.06 3.58
C LYS A 63 30.26 8.80 4.06
N LEU A 64 30.38 8.16 5.23
CA LEU A 64 31.66 7.68 5.75
C LEU A 64 32.16 6.51 4.90
N THR A 65 33.31 6.68 4.23
CA THR A 65 34.00 5.63 3.47
C THR A 65 35.19 5.07 4.25
N VAL A 66 35.65 3.86 3.93
CA VAL A 66 36.84 3.22 4.53
C VAL A 66 38.08 4.08 4.32
N ARG A 67 38.23 4.69 3.14
CA ARG A 67 39.31 5.64 2.87
C ARG A 67 39.26 6.84 3.83
N LYS A 68 38.08 7.43 4.01
CA LYS A 68 37.90 8.59 4.89
C LYS A 68 38.10 8.22 6.36
N LEU A 69 37.66 7.04 6.78
CA LEU A 69 37.89 6.52 8.11
C LEU A 69 39.38 6.26 8.38
N THR A 70 40.13 5.78 7.37
CA THR A 70 41.58 5.57 7.47
C THR A 70 42.33 6.90 7.61
N GLU A 71 41.92 7.93 6.86
CA GLU A 71 42.44 9.30 7.02
C GLU A 71 42.13 9.87 8.41
N LEU A 72 40.89 9.72 8.87
CA LEU A 72 40.46 10.19 10.20
C LEU A 72 41.17 9.45 11.34
N ARG A 73 41.41 8.14 11.18
CA ARG A 73 42.21 7.35 12.12
C ARG A 73 43.63 7.91 12.26
N GLN A 74 44.26 8.34 11.17
CA GLN A 74 45.62 8.89 11.21
C GLN A 74 45.67 10.32 11.75
N THR A 75 44.58 11.07 11.65
CA THR A 75 44.55 12.52 11.93
C THR A 75 43.81 12.90 13.22
N VAL A 76 42.99 12.00 13.76
CA VAL A 76 42.19 12.21 14.97
C VAL A 76 42.49 11.10 15.99
N PRO A 77 43.41 11.32 16.96
CA PRO A 77 43.85 10.31 17.92
C PRO A 77 42.72 9.68 18.76
N GLU A 78 41.62 10.39 18.97
CA GLU A 78 40.41 9.89 19.64
C GLU A 78 39.71 8.83 18.81
N ILE A 79 39.67 8.99 17.47
CA ILE A 79 39.08 8.02 16.55
C ILE A 79 39.96 6.76 16.47
N ASP A 80 41.29 6.91 16.48
CA ASP A 80 42.21 5.77 16.50
C ASP A 80 42.10 4.93 17.79
N ARG A 81 42.04 5.59 18.95
CA ARG A 81 41.82 4.92 20.23
C ARG A 81 40.46 4.23 20.29
N ALA A 82 39.41 4.89 19.79
CA ALA A 82 38.07 4.33 19.74
C ALA A 82 38.03 3.08 18.83
N LEU A 83 38.57 3.14 17.61
CA LEU A 83 38.62 2.00 16.70
C LEU A 83 39.49 0.86 17.25
N SER A 84 40.61 1.17 17.88
CA SER A 84 41.49 0.17 18.51
C SER A 84 40.81 -0.57 19.67
N SER A 85 39.84 0.07 20.34
CA SER A 85 39.06 -0.56 21.42
C SER A 85 38.00 -1.56 20.95
N VAL A 86 37.59 -1.50 19.67
CA VAL A 86 36.58 -2.41 19.07
C VAL A 86 37.21 -3.49 18.18
N GLY A 87 38.53 -3.42 17.95
CA GLY A 87 39.31 -4.37 17.13
C GLY A 87 38.96 -4.35 15.63
N ASP A 88 39.42 -5.39 14.91
CA ASP A 88 39.24 -5.54 13.45
C ASP A 88 37.76 -5.63 13.01
N SER A 89 36.85 -5.85 13.95
CA SER A 89 35.40 -5.97 13.72
C SER A 89 34.77 -4.70 13.15
N ALA A 90 35.19 -3.50 13.60
CA ALA A 90 34.68 -2.24 13.06
C ALA A 90 35.14 -1.99 11.62
N VAL A 91 36.38 -2.35 11.31
CA VAL A 91 36.95 -2.24 9.95
C VAL A 91 36.28 -3.25 9.00
N LYS A 92 36.00 -4.47 9.48
CA LYS A 92 35.28 -5.50 8.72
C LYS A 92 33.83 -5.09 8.40
N TYR A 93 33.11 -4.52 9.36
CA TYR A 93 31.76 -3.99 9.19
C TYR A 93 31.73 -2.84 8.15
N MET A 94 32.71 -1.94 8.21
CA MET A 94 32.83 -0.82 7.26
C MET A 94 33.25 -1.27 5.85
N ALA A 95 34.09 -2.31 5.74
CA ALA A 95 34.46 -2.90 4.45
C ALA A 95 33.31 -3.69 3.81
N GLU A 96 32.38 -4.23 4.60
CA GLU A 96 31.15 -4.84 4.10
C GLU A 96 30.17 -3.81 3.52
N LEU A 97 30.07 -2.63 4.13
CA LEU A 97 29.23 -1.50 3.68
C LEU A 97 29.63 -0.93 2.30
N GLU A 98 30.85 -1.22 1.81
CA GLU A 98 31.37 -0.70 0.54
C GLU A 98 31.22 -1.66 -0.65
N LYS A 99 30.78 -2.91 -0.45
CA LYS A 99 30.60 -3.86 -1.56
C LYS A 99 29.34 -3.50 -2.38
N PRO A 100 29.42 -3.41 -3.72
CA PRO A 100 28.24 -3.22 -4.57
C PRO A 100 27.26 -4.39 -4.37
N GLY A 101 26.09 -4.11 -3.79
CA GLY A 101 25.08 -5.14 -3.49
C GLY A 101 25.21 -5.80 -2.12
N ALA A 102 26.24 -5.48 -1.32
CA ALA A 102 26.23 -5.75 0.12
C ALA A 102 25.99 -4.43 0.86
N GLY A 103 24.74 -3.99 0.90
CA GLY A 103 24.29 -3.39 2.15
C GLY A 103 24.31 -4.50 3.21
N PRO A 104 24.50 -4.22 4.49
CA PRO A 104 24.15 -5.19 5.50
C PRO A 104 22.71 -5.64 5.20
N LEU A 105 22.41 -6.92 5.41
CA LEU A 105 21.13 -7.26 6.02
C LEU A 105 21.12 -6.56 7.37
N SER A 106 20.99 -5.23 7.36
CA SER A 106 20.87 -4.38 8.53
C SER A 106 19.51 -4.76 9.07
N ALA A 107 19.54 -5.45 10.21
CA ALA A 107 18.50 -5.91 11.11
C ALA A 107 17.18 -5.12 11.13
N VAL A 108 16.49 -4.98 10.00
CA VAL A 108 15.08 -4.64 9.98
C VAL A 108 14.37 -5.95 10.29
N PRO A 109 13.65 -6.04 11.43
CA PRO A 109 12.97 -7.28 11.79
C PRO A 109 12.00 -7.66 10.68
N PRO A 110 11.80 -8.98 10.43
CA PRO A 110 10.82 -9.41 9.46
C PRO A 110 9.43 -8.96 9.89
N VAL A 111 8.69 -8.41 8.94
CA VAL A 111 7.28 -8.06 9.13
C VAL A 111 6.40 -9.22 8.73
N ARG A 112 5.27 -9.36 9.41
CA ARG A 112 4.30 -10.43 9.22
C ARG A 112 3.20 -9.98 8.27
N VAL A 113 3.05 -10.70 7.17
CA VAL A 113 2.03 -10.43 6.14
C VAL A 113 1.05 -11.59 6.10
N THR A 114 -0.17 -11.35 6.58
CA THR A 114 -1.26 -12.31 6.46
C THR A 114 -1.89 -12.23 5.08
N VAL A 115 -2.12 -13.37 4.42
CA VAL A 115 -2.82 -13.44 3.14
C VAL A 115 -3.94 -14.46 3.25
N THR A 116 -5.18 -14.02 3.04
CA THR A 116 -6.36 -14.92 3.03
C THR A 116 -6.66 -15.41 1.62
N GLY A 117 -7.27 -16.60 1.48
CA GLY A 117 -7.47 -17.21 0.16
C GLY A 117 -6.13 -17.45 -0.54
N ALA A 118 -5.11 -17.83 0.24
CA ALA A 118 -3.71 -17.87 -0.20
C ALA A 118 -3.46 -18.89 -1.32
N ALA A 119 -4.24 -19.96 -1.40
CA ALA A 119 -4.15 -20.95 -2.48
C ALA A 119 -4.99 -20.57 -3.72
N GLY A 120 -5.81 -19.52 -3.63
CA GLY A 120 -6.57 -18.98 -4.75
C GLY A 120 -5.69 -18.29 -5.80
N ALA A 121 -6.21 -18.10 -7.01
CA ALA A 121 -5.42 -17.58 -8.14
C ALA A 121 -4.79 -16.20 -7.90
N ILE A 122 -5.46 -15.31 -7.17
CA ILE A 122 -4.92 -14.00 -6.80
C ILE A 122 -3.85 -14.15 -5.71
N GLY A 123 -4.13 -14.97 -4.68
CA GLY A 123 -3.16 -15.30 -3.62
C GLY A 123 -1.87 -15.83 -4.22
N TYR A 124 -1.97 -16.88 -5.03
CA TYR A 124 -0.85 -17.46 -5.77
C TYR A 124 -0.05 -16.40 -6.54
N ALA A 125 -0.68 -15.56 -7.37
CA ALA A 125 0.02 -14.53 -8.14
C ALA A 125 0.67 -13.42 -7.29
N MET A 126 0.19 -13.21 -6.06
CA MET A 126 0.67 -12.15 -5.16
C MET A 126 1.84 -12.61 -4.29
N LEU A 127 1.79 -13.84 -3.77
CA LEU A 127 2.71 -14.33 -2.74
C LEU A 127 4.18 -14.24 -3.16
N PHE A 128 4.50 -14.66 -4.39
CA PHE A 128 5.87 -14.58 -4.93
C PHE A 128 6.36 -13.13 -5.06
N ARG A 129 5.46 -12.17 -5.30
CA ARG A 129 5.79 -10.75 -5.42
C ARG A 129 5.98 -10.07 -4.07
N ILE A 130 5.28 -10.55 -3.04
CA ILE A 130 5.57 -10.17 -1.66
C ILE A 130 6.95 -10.70 -1.27
N ALA A 131 7.19 -12.00 -1.49
CA ALA A 131 8.44 -12.67 -1.14
C ALA A 131 9.66 -12.13 -1.89
N SER A 132 9.50 -11.64 -3.13
CA SER A 132 10.57 -11.00 -3.90
C SER A 132 10.93 -9.58 -3.42
N GLY A 133 10.16 -9.01 -2.50
CA GLY A 133 10.34 -7.65 -1.98
C GLY A 133 9.69 -6.56 -2.85
N GLU A 134 8.82 -6.92 -3.79
CA GLU A 134 8.18 -5.91 -4.65
C GLU A 134 7.19 -5.03 -3.89
N MET A 135 6.50 -5.59 -2.89
CA MET A 135 5.53 -4.87 -2.06
C MET A 135 6.21 -3.92 -1.08
N LEU A 136 7.16 -4.40 -0.29
CA LEU A 136 7.74 -3.67 0.85
C LEU A 136 9.17 -3.20 0.61
N GLY A 137 9.84 -3.66 -0.45
CA GLY A 137 11.19 -3.26 -0.84
C GLY A 137 12.21 -4.38 -0.78
N LYS A 138 13.30 -4.15 -1.51
CA LYS A 138 14.42 -5.09 -1.67
C LYS A 138 15.23 -5.34 -0.39
N HIS A 139 14.89 -4.67 0.70
CA HIS A 139 15.59 -4.73 1.98
C HIS A 139 14.67 -5.01 3.17
N GLN A 140 13.39 -5.36 2.96
CA GLN A 140 12.46 -5.68 4.03
C GLN A 140 12.22 -7.19 4.08
N PRO A 141 12.77 -7.90 5.07
CA PRO A 141 12.42 -9.29 5.37
C PRO A 141 10.92 -9.45 5.65
N VAL A 142 10.33 -10.57 5.23
CA VAL A 142 8.90 -10.89 5.44
C VAL A 142 8.71 -12.31 5.98
N ILE A 143 7.68 -12.47 6.81
CA ILE A 143 7.09 -13.75 7.20
C ILE A 143 5.68 -13.80 6.61
N LEU A 144 5.39 -14.82 5.82
CA LEU A 144 4.07 -15.02 5.22
C LEU A 144 3.18 -15.87 6.14
N GLN A 145 2.01 -15.35 6.51
CA GLN A 145 1.00 -16.06 7.29
C GLN A 145 -0.21 -16.36 6.38
N LEU A 146 -0.31 -17.60 5.90
CA LEU A 146 -1.23 -17.99 4.85
C LEU A 146 -2.49 -18.61 5.46
N LEU A 147 -3.65 -18.01 5.17
CA LEU A 147 -4.95 -18.51 5.60
C LEU A 147 -5.70 -19.12 4.42
N GLU A 148 -6.19 -20.36 4.59
CA GLU A 148 -7.09 -21.03 3.66
C GLU A 148 -8.19 -21.83 4.37
N LEU A 149 -9.24 -22.18 3.64
CA LEU A 149 -10.25 -23.10 4.15
C LEU A 149 -9.65 -24.51 4.25
N GLU A 150 -10.13 -25.31 5.22
CA GLU A 150 -9.70 -26.70 5.41
C GLU A 150 -9.60 -27.52 4.09
N PRO A 151 -10.58 -27.47 3.16
CA PRO A 151 -10.50 -28.22 1.91
C PRO A 151 -9.37 -27.78 0.98
N ALA A 152 -8.87 -26.55 1.11
CA ALA A 152 -7.82 -25.98 0.28
C ALA A 152 -6.41 -26.10 0.91
N MET A 153 -6.28 -26.64 2.13
CA MET A 153 -4.99 -26.74 2.83
C MET A 153 -3.95 -27.57 2.06
N LYS A 154 -4.36 -28.66 1.40
CA LYS A 154 -3.45 -29.46 0.54
C LYS A 154 -2.95 -28.67 -0.68
N ALA A 155 -3.80 -27.83 -1.27
CA ALA A 155 -3.37 -26.94 -2.35
C ALA A 155 -2.40 -25.89 -1.82
N LEU A 156 -2.67 -25.33 -0.63
CA LEU A 156 -1.79 -24.38 0.03
C LEU A 156 -0.41 -24.96 0.34
N GLU A 157 -0.33 -26.23 0.75
CA GLU A 157 0.96 -26.93 0.91
C GLU A 157 1.78 -26.90 -0.39
N GLY A 158 1.14 -27.13 -1.55
CA GLY A 158 1.79 -27.02 -2.86
C GLY A 158 2.35 -25.62 -3.12
N VAL A 159 1.57 -24.58 -2.83
CA VAL A 159 2.04 -23.18 -2.96
C VAL A 159 3.25 -22.90 -2.06
N ILE A 160 3.28 -23.48 -0.86
CA ILE A 160 4.42 -23.35 0.05
C ILE A 160 5.66 -24.05 -0.49
N MET A 161 5.52 -25.22 -1.13
CA MET A 161 6.64 -25.88 -1.80
C MET A 161 7.22 -24.97 -2.88
N GLU A 162 6.39 -24.39 -3.74
CA GLU A 162 6.87 -23.48 -4.79
C GLU A 162 7.54 -22.20 -4.22
N LEU A 163 7.01 -21.63 -3.13
CA LEU A 163 7.65 -20.50 -2.45
C LEU A 163 9.05 -20.84 -1.92
N LYS A 164 9.23 -22.07 -1.41
CA LYS A 164 10.53 -22.57 -0.95
C LYS A 164 11.49 -22.79 -2.13
N ASP A 165 10.99 -23.38 -3.21
CA ASP A 165 11.78 -23.65 -4.43
C ASP A 165 12.31 -22.37 -5.08
N CYS A 166 11.62 -21.23 -4.89
CA CYS A 166 12.06 -19.93 -5.39
C CYS A 166 13.26 -19.32 -4.65
N ALA A 167 13.67 -19.87 -3.50
CA ALA A 167 14.84 -19.44 -2.73
C ALA A 167 14.91 -17.91 -2.48
N PHE A 168 13.77 -17.29 -2.14
CA PHE A 168 13.72 -15.85 -1.91
C PHE A 168 14.51 -15.42 -0.66
N PRO A 169 15.51 -14.53 -0.78
CA PRO A 169 16.34 -14.12 0.36
C PRO A 169 15.58 -13.29 1.39
N LEU A 170 14.47 -12.67 1.02
CA LEU A 170 13.63 -11.87 1.93
C LEU A 170 12.57 -12.71 2.65
N LEU A 171 12.31 -13.95 2.22
CA LEU A 171 11.29 -14.80 2.82
C LEU A 171 11.86 -15.55 4.03
N HIS A 172 11.64 -15.00 5.23
CA HIS A 172 12.21 -15.52 6.48
C HIS A 172 11.33 -16.57 7.15
N GLY A 173 10.09 -16.72 6.71
CA GLY A 173 9.19 -17.74 7.23
C GLY A 173 7.88 -17.83 6.45
N VAL A 174 7.28 -19.01 6.47
CA VAL A 174 5.94 -19.26 5.93
C VAL A 174 5.19 -20.14 6.92
N THR A 175 4.00 -19.71 7.33
CA THR A 175 3.07 -20.50 8.14
C THR A 175 1.75 -20.65 7.40
N ALA A 176 1.16 -21.84 7.42
CA ALA A 176 -0.20 -22.06 6.92
C ALA A 176 -1.15 -22.37 8.07
N SER A 177 -2.38 -21.87 7.99
CA SER A 177 -3.44 -22.24 8.92
C SER A 177 -4.80 -22.17 8.25
N SER A 178 -5.73 -22.98 8.77
CA SER A 178 -7.17 -22.80 8.62
C SER A 178 -7.80 -22.00 9.77
N ASP A 179 -7.02 -21.72 10.83
CA ASP A 179 -7.43 -20.93 11.97
C ASP A 179 -7.06 -19.47 11.78
N VAL A 180 -8.07 -18.63 11.75
CA VAL A 180 -7.97 -17.18 11.62
C VAL A 180 -7.10 -16.57 12.73
N ASN A 181 -7.27 -16.97 13.99
CA ASN A 181 -6.49 -16.37 15.08
C ASN A 181 -5.00 -16.60 14.86
N LYS A 182 -4.63 -17.83 14.45
CA LYS A 182 -3.24 -18.19 14.19
C LYS A 182 -2.69 -17.47 12.97
N ALA A 183 -3.50 -17.33 11.91
CA ALA A 183 -3.09 -16.66 10.69
C ALA A 183 -2.88 -15.14 10.86
N PHE A 184 -3.61 -14.51 11.79
CA PHE A 184 -3.51 -13.07 12.08
C PHE A 184 -2.64 -12.74 13.30
N GLU A 185 -2.08 -13.75 13.98
CA GLU A 185 -1.29 -13.54 15.17
C GLU A 185 -0.04 -12.69 14.86
N GLY A 186 -0.02 -11.47 15.42
CA GLY A 186 1.08 -10.53 15.23
C GLY A 186 1.20 -9.95 13.82
N ALA A 187 0.14 -10.02 13.00
CA ALA A 187 0.19 -9.50 11.63
C ALA A 187 0.44 -7.98 11.60
N ASP A 188 1.43 -7.55 10.82
CA ASP A 188 1.71 -6.14 10.53
C ASP A 188 0.89 -5.64 9.34
N PHE A 189 0.69 -6.52 8.36
CA PHE A 189 -0.10 -6.27 7.15
C PHE A 189 -1.05 -7.44 6.89
N ALA A 190 -2.22 -7.14 6.32
CA ALA A 190 -3.20 -8.16 5.94
C ALA A 190 -3.75 -7.92 4.53
N MET A 191 -3.60 -8.94 3.68
CA MET A 191 -4.15 -9.01 2.32
C MET A 191 -5.40 -9.88 2.33
N LEU A 192 -6.56 -9.22 2.41
CA LEU A 192 -7.86 -9.89 2.57
C LEU A 192 -8.46 -10.21 1.19
N VAL A 193 -7.96 -11.28 0.56
CA VAL A 193 -8.36 -11.69 -0.80
C VAL A 193 -9.44 -12.76 -0.80
N GLY A 194 -9.40 -13.67 0.17
CA GLY A 194 -10.38 -14.73 0.32
C GLY A 194 -11.76 -14.14 0.63
N ALA A 195 -12.69 -14.27 -0.32
CA ALA A 195 -14.09 -13.96 -0.17
C ALA A 195 -14.93 -15.11 -0.73
N LYS A 196 -16.15 -15.28 -0.24
CA LYS A 196 -17.03 -16.32 -0.77
C LYS A 196 -17.46 -15.91 -2.19
N PRO A 197 -17.22 -16.75 -3.22
CA PRO A 197 -17.63 -16.42 -4.57
C PRO A 197 -19.16 -16.46 -4.65
N ARG A 198 -19.73 -15.56 -5.45
CA ARG A 198 -21.17 -15.58 -5.73
C ARG A 198 -21.56 -16.90 -6.40
N THR A 199 -22.48 -17.65 -5.81
CA THR A 199 -23.00 -18.90 -6.38
C THR A 199 -24.27 -18.66 -7.20
N LYS A 200 -24.61 -19.62 -8.09
CA LYS A 200 -25.82 -19.54 -8.93
C LYS A 200 -27.06 -19.49 -8.03
N GLY A 201 -27.87 -18.42 -8.16
CA GLY A 201 -29.07 -18.20 -7.34
C GLY A 201 -28.87 -17.26 -6.13
N MET A 202 -27.64 -16.86 -5.82
CA MET A 202 -27.34 -15.92 -4.74
C MET A 202 -27.66 -14.47 -5.13
N GLU A 203 -28.46 -13.79 -4.31
CA GLU A 203 -28.73 -12.36 -4.47
C GLU A 203 -27.55 -11.51 -3.99
N ARG A 204 -27.48 -10.25 -4.45
CA ARG A 204 -26.41 -9.32 -4.06
C ARG A 204 -26.43 -9.06 -2.54
N GLY A 205 -27.61 -8.96 -1.94
CA GLY A 205 -27.78 -8.76 -0.50
C GLY A 205 -27.22 -9.92 0.32
N ASP A 206 -27.40 -11.17 -0.14
CA ASP A 206 -26.88 -12.35 0.56
C ASP A 206 -25.36 -12.41 0.50
N LEU A 207 -24.78 -12.14 -0.68
CA LEU A 207 -23.32 -12.06 -0.85
C LEU A 207 -22.71 -10.99 0.06
N LEU A 208 -23.36 -9.84 0.18
CA LEU A 208 -22.90 -8.75 1.04
C LEU A 208 -23.02 -9.10 2.51
N LYS A 209 -24.11 -9.76 2.95
CA LYS A 209 -24.28 -10.21 4.34
C LYS A 209 -23.23 -11.25 4.74
N GLU A 210 -22.95 -12.20 3.86
CA GLU A 210 -21.94 -13.22 4.11
C GLU A 210 -20.52 -12.63 4.19
N ASN A 211 -20.21 -11.60 3.38
CA ASN A 211 -18.91 -10.93 3.42
C ASN A 211 -18.83 -9.80 4.48
N ALA A 212 -19.93 -9.19 4.91
CA ALA A 212 -19.94 -8.14 5.93
C ALA A 212 -19.59 -8.66 7.32
N ASN A 213 -19.90 -9.94 7.60
CA ASN A 213 -19.43 -10.66 8.77
C ASN A 213 -17.90 -10.84 8.80
N ILE A 214 -17.13 -10.28 7.88
CA ILE A 214 -15.66 -10.39 7.81
C ILE A 214 -14.96 -9.09 8.28
N PHE A 215 -15.56 -7.91 8.07
CA PHE A 215 -14.85 -6.62 8.13
C PHE A 215 -15.55 -5.59 9.04
N SER A 216 -15.17 -5.49 10.32
CA SER A 216 -15.87 -4.58 11.25
C SER A 216 -15.00 -3.72 12.17
N SER A 217 -13.67 -3.83 12.14
CA SER A 217 -12.81 -2.89 12.90
C SER A 217 -12.42 -1.65 12.10
N ARG A 218 -12.21 -0.55 12.83
CA ARG A 218 -12.16 0.82 12.29
C ARG A 218 -10.76 1.39 12.06
N ALA A 219 -9.71 0.69 12.47
CA ALA A 219 -8.35 1.21 12.34
C ALA A 219 -7.65 0.59 11.12
N ARG A 220 -7.26 1.43 10.16
CA ARG A 220 -6.37 1.12 9.01
C ARG A 220 -6.91 0.09 8.02
N PHE A 221 -8.18 0.18 7.64
CA PHE A 221 -8.74 -0.58 6.51
C PHE A 221 -8.83 0.30 5.26
N THR A 222 -8.58 -0.29 4.11
CA THR A 222 -8.82 0.32 2.80
C THR A 222 -9.35 -0.73 1.84
N ALA A 223 -10.15 -0.31 0.85
CA ALA A 223 -10.61 -1.15 -0.25
C ALA A 223 -9.81 -0.85 -1.51
N MET A 224 -9.50 -1.88 -2.29
CA MET A 224 -8.64 -1.76 -3.46
C MET A 224 -9.45 -1.34 -4.70
N THR A 225 -9.34 -0.06 -5.08
CA THR A 225 -9.74 0.47 -6.40
C THR A 225 -8.53 0.70 -7.32
N ARG A 226 -7.34 0.25 -6.90
CA ARG A 226 -6.11 0.38 -7.68
C ARG A 226 -6.13 -0.35 -9.02
N LEU A 227 -6.85 -1.47 -9.12
CA LEU A 227 -6.96 -2.18 -10.41
C LEU A 227 -7.77 -1.37 -11.42
N ASP A 228 -8.87 -0.76 -10.96
CA ASP A 228 -9.67 0.15 -11.76
C ASP A 228 -8.85 1.38 -12.19
N HIS A 229 -8.08 1.92 -11.25
CA HIS A 229 -7.17 3.02 -11.49
C HIS A 229 -6.17 2.68 -12.61
N ASN A 230 -5.50 1.53 -12.52
CA ASN A 230 -4.55 1.07 -13.52
C ASN A 230 -5.21 0.80 -14.88
N ARG A 231 -6.45 0.29 -14.89
CA ARG A 231 -7.23 0.07 -16.12
C ARG A 231 -7.57 1.39 -16.80
N GLY A 232 -7.96 2.41 -16.04
CA GLY A 232 -8.20 3.75 -16.55
C GLY A 232 -6.94 4.39 -17.15
N ILE A 233 -5.81 4.34 -16.43
CA ILE A 233 -4.50 4.78 -16.95
C ILE A 233 -4.17 4.05 -18.26
N ALA A 234 -4.30 2.72 -18.31
CA ALA A 234 -3.97 1.93 -19.49
C ALA A 234 -4.83 2.30 -20.71
N GLN A 235 -6.14 2.50 -20.52
CA GLN A 235 -7.02 2.91 -21.62
C GLN A 235 -6.74 4.32 -22.12
N LEU A 236 -6.48 5.26 -21.20
CA LEU A 236 -6.17 6.63 -21.57
C LEU A 236 -4.82 6.70 -22.31
N ALA A 237 -3.82 5.95 -21.85
CA ALA A 237 -2.53 5.82 -22.50
C ALA A 237 -2.67 5.23 -23.92
N ASP A 238 -3.48 4.18 -24.09
CA ASP A 238 -3.71 3.59 -25.41
C ASP A 238 -4.48 4.53 -26.35
N LYS A 239 -5.50 5.23 -25.87
CA LYS A 239 -6.27 6.20 -26.66
C LYS A 239 -5.39 7.34 -27.18
N LEU A 240 -4.51 7.85 -26.33
CA LEU A 240 -3.69 9.04 -26.63
C LEU A 240 -2.28 8.71 -27.11
N LYS A 241 -1.95 7.41 -27.20
CA LYS A 241 -0.63 6.90 -27.61
C LYS A 241 0.52 7.54 -26.81
N CYS A 242 0.32 7.72 -25.51
CA CYS A 242 1.33 8.21 -24.57
C CYS A 242 1.81 7.10 -23.63
N LYS A 243 2.84 7.37 -22.82
CA LYS A 243 3.29 6.41 -21.82
C LYS A 243 2.38 6.49 -20.58
N VAL A 244 2.21 5.37 -19.89
CA VAL A 244 1.48 5.35 -18.61
C VAL A 244 2.10 6.27 -17.56
N THR A 245 3.41 6.51 -17.64
CA THR A 245 4.16 7.43 -16.77
C THR A 245 3.93 8.90 -17.07
N ASP A 246 3.32 9.22 -18.22
CA ASP A 246 3.03 10.59 -18.61
C ASP A 246 1.69 11.08 -18.02
N ILE A 247 0.90 10.16 -17.45
CA ILE A 247 -0.45 10.40 -16.91
C ILE A 247 -0.35 10.68 -15.41
N GLU A 248 -0.79 11.87 -15.02
CA GLU A 248 -0.81 12.33 -13.63
C GLU A 248 -2.23 12.73 -13.23
N ARG A 249 -2.52 12.74 -11.92
CA ARG A 249 -3.79 13.21 -11.35
C ARG A 249 -5.05 12.48 -11.84
N PHE A 250 -4.90 11.22 -12.24
CA PHE A 250 -6.03 10.33 -12.51
C PHE A 250 -6.65 9.80 -11.21
N ALA A 251 -7.97 9.62 -11.18
CA ALA A 251 -8.66 9.13 -9.99
C ALA A 251 -9.85 8.23 -10.34
N ILE A 252 -10.12 7.28 -9.44
CA ILE A 252 -11.37 6.54 -9.37
C ILE A 252 -12.13 7.05 -8.15
N TRP A 253 -13.38 7.44 -8.36
CA TRP A 253 -14.31 7.78 -7.28
C TRP A 253 -15.32 6.65 -7.05
N GLY A 254 -15.67 6.42 -5.78
CA GLY A 254 -16.79 5.55 -5.41
C GLY A 254 -16.47 4.10 -5.13
N ASN A 255 -17.42 3.23 -5.47
CA ASN A 255 -17.37 1.80 -5.18
C ASN A 255 -16.38 1.07 -6.09
N HIS A 256 -15.91 -0.11 -5.68
CA HIS A 256 -15.26 -1.09 -6.58
C HIS A 256 -16.33 -1.91 -7.32
N SER A 257 -17.07 -1.25 -8.20
CA SER A 257 -18.21 -1.87 -8.92
C SER A 257 -18.38 -1.27 -10.31
N ALA A 258 -19.45 -1.65 -11.01
CA ALA A 258 -19.83 -1.02 -12.28
C ALA A 258 -20.34 0.42 -12.13
N THR A 259 -20.57 0.93 -10.92
CA THR A 259 -20.95 2.34 -10.71
C THR A 259 -19.76 3.26 -10.49
N GLN A 260 -18.55 2.72 -10.30
CA GLN A 260 -17.32 3.49 -10.13
C GLN A 260 -17.21 4.61 -11.17
N TYR A 261 -16.57 5.71 -10.80
CA TYR A 261 -16.35 6.85 -11.69
C TYR A 261 -14.85 7.03 -11.99
N PRO A 262 -14.38 6.56 -13.16
CA PRO A 262 -13.08 6.90 -13.70
C PRO A 262 -13.06 8.35 -14.16
N ASP A 263 -12.35 9.19 -13.41
CA ASP A 263 -12.37 10.63 -13.57
C ASP A 263 -11.09 11.13 -14.23
N ILE A 264 -11.27 11.86 -15.35
CA ILE A 264 -10.19 12.52 -16.08
C ILE A 264 -10.23 14.05 -15.98
N SER A 265 -11.13 14.61 -15.18
CA SER A 265 -11.41 16.05 -15.13
C SER A 265 -10.20 16.89 -14.69
N HIS A 266 -9.32 16.30 -13.88
CA HIS A 266 -8.07 16.90 -13.43
C HIS A 266 -6.83 16.15 -13.90
N THR A 267 -7.00 15.13 -14.73
CA THR A 267 -5.89 14.34 -15.26
C THR A 267 -5.04 15.19 -16.19
N GLN A 268 -3.74 15.10 -16.02
CA GLN A 268 -2.76 15.75 -16.88
C GLN A 268 -1.94 14.71 -17.63
N ILE A 269 -1.60 15.04 -18.87
CA ILE A 269 -0.78 14.21 -19.76
C ILE A 269 0.32 15.10 -20.31
N ASN A 270 1.54 14.91 -19.82
CA ASN A 270 2.67 15.80 -20.12
C ASN A 270 2.30 17.29 -19.91
N GLY A 271 1.64 17.60 -18.78
CA GLY A 271 1.21 18.95 -18.42
C GLY A 271 -0.02 19.50 -19.17
N LYS A 272 -0.63 18.74 -20.09
CA LYS A 272 -1.87 19.12 -20.77
C LYS A 272 -3.08 18.44 -20.13
N TRP A 273 -4.22 19.13 -20.04
CA TRP A 273 -5.43 18.53 -19.47
C TRP A 273 -5.97 17.43 -20.39
N ALA A 274 -6.27 16.26 -19.81
CA ALA A 274 -6.81 15.13 -20.58
C ALA A 274 -8.14 15.48 -21.28
N LYS A 275 -9.00 16.28 -20.64
CA LYS A 275 -10.26 16.78 -21.22
C LYS A 275 -10.09 17.60 -22.51
N ASP A 276 -8.92 18.21 -22.71
CA ASP A 276 -8.63 18.97 -23.94
C ASP A 276 -8.11 18.06 -25.06
N LEU A 277 -7.73 16.82 -24.73
CA LEU A 277 -7.11 15.84 -25.63
C LEU A 277 -8.09 14.76 -26.10
N VAL A 278 -9.22 14.60 -25.43
CA VAL A 278 -10.26 13.61 -25.78
C VAL A 278 -11.62 14.27 -25.87
N ASP A 279 -12.49 13.73 -26.72
CA ASP A 279 -13.86 14.22 -26.84
C ASP A 279 -14.73 13.76 -25.66
N GLU A 280 -15.63 14.64 -25.20
CA GLU A 280 -16.51 14.36 -24.07
C GLU A 280 -17.42 13.14 -24.31
N LYS A 281 -17.81 12.90 -25.57
CA LYS A 281 -18.65 11.77 -25.95
C LYS A 281 -17.89 10.45 -25.73
N TRP A 282 -16.65 10.35 -26.15
CA TRP A 282 -15.79 9.19 -25.92
C TRP A 282 -15.59 8.94 -24.43
N VAL A 283 -15.44 9.98 -23.60
CA VAL A 283 -15.36 9.81 -22.15
C VAL A 283 -16.61 9.11 -21.60
N LYS A 284 -17.80 9.61 -21.98
CA LYS A 284 -19.08 9.14 -21.45
C LYS A 284 -19.52 7.79 -22.00
N ASP A 285 -19.33 7.59 -23.30
CA ASP A 285 -19.91 6.48 -24.06
C ASP A 285 -18.91 5.34 -24.28
N THR A 286 -17.61 5.56 -24.02
CA THR A 286 -16.57 4.55 -24.26
C THR A 286 -15.67 4.38 -23.04
N PHE A 287 -14.90 5.39 -22.64
CA PHE A 287 -13.88 5.26 -21.59
C PHE A 287 -14.46 4.78 -20.25
N ILE A 288 -15.49 5.46 -19.74
CA ILE A 288 -16.10 5.07 -18.46
C ILE A 288 -16.69 3.64 -18.54
N PRO A 289 -17.55 3.31 -19.52
CA PRO A 289 -18.05 1.94 -19.69
C PRO A 289 -16.96 0.88 -19.83
N ASP A 290 -15.92 1.15 -20.62
CA ASP A 290 -14.86 0.19 -20.89
C ASP A 290 -14.03 -0.10 -19.64
N VAL A 291 -13.75 0.90 -18.80
CA VAL A 291 -13.08 0.69 -17.51
C VAL A 291 -13.98 -0.13 -16.58
N GLN A 292 -15.26 0.23 -16.47
CA GLN A 292 -16.26 -0.47 -15.65
C GLN A 292 -16.42 -1.95 -16.06
N GLN A 293 -16.39 -2.24 -17.36
CA GLN A 293 -16.62 -3.58 -17.91
C GLN A 293 -15.33 -4.35 -18.20
N ARG A 294 -14.15 -3.80 -17.85
CA ARG A 294 -12.86 -4.41 -18.22
C ARG A 294 -12.67 -5.82 -17.66
N GLY A 295 -13.19 -6.08 -16.46
CA GLY A 295 -13.16 -7.41 -15.85
C GLY A 295 -13.91 -8.45 -16.69
N ALA A 296 -15.12 -8.11 -17.14
CA ALA A 296 -15.94 -8.98 -17.98
C ALA A 296 -15.26 -9.25 -19.34
N ALA A 297 -14.67 -8.22 -19.95
CA ALA A 297 -13.92 -8.38 -21.20
C ALA A 297 -12.72 -9.34 -21.07
N ILE A 298 -11.99 -9.29 -19.95
CA ILE A 298 -10.88 -10.21 -19.70
C ILE A 298 -11.38 -11.64 -19.50
N ILE A 299 -12.48 -11.83 -18.77
CA ILE A 299 -13.09 -13.16 -18.58
C ILE A 299 -13.54 -13.74 -19.92
N ALA A 300 -14.20 -12.94 -20.76
CA ALA A 300 -14.64 -13.37 -22.09
C ALA A 300 -13.45 -13.81 -22.97
N ALA A 301 -12.31 -13.12 -22.87
CA ALA A 301 -11.12 -13.45 -23.67
C ALA A 301 -10.31 -14.64 -23.14
N ARG A 302 -10.18 -14.79 -21.81
CA ARG A 302 -9.28 -15.78 -21.18
C ARG A 302 -10.00 -17.01 -20.61
N GLY A 303 -11.33 -16.98 -20.52
CA GLY A 303 -12.12 -17.97 -19.79
C GLY A 303 -11.89 -17.96 -18.26
N SER A 304 -11.14 -16.98 -17.74
CA SER A 304 -10.74 -16.91 -16.33
C SER A 304 -10.60 -15.46 -15.86
N SER A 305 -10.66 -15.26 -14.55
CA SER A 305 -10.55 -13.92 -13.94
C SER A 305 -9.17 -13.30 -14.14
N SER A 306 -9.11 -11.97 -13.98
CA SER A 306 -7.88 -11.18 -14.15
C SER A 306 -6.95 -11.26 -12.92
N ALA A 307 -6.61 -12.47 -12.49
CA ALA A 307 -5.92 -12.72 -11.22
C ALA A 307 -4.55 -12.01 -11.13
N ALA A 308 -3.72 -12.12 -12.16
CA ALA A 308 -2.38 -11.52 -12.18
C ALA A 308 -2.40 -9.98 -12.09
N SER A 309 -3.30 -9.32 -12.80
CA SER A 309 -3.43 -7.86 -12.72
C SER A 309 -4.09 -7.39 -11.42
N ALA A 310 -4.98 -8.19 -10.83
CA ALA A 310 -5.51 -7.92 -9.49
C ALA A 310 -4.41 -8.04 -8.41
N ALA A 311 -3.58 -9.08 -8.47
CA ALA A 311 -2.42 -9.20 -7.60
C ALA A 311 -1.43 -8.04 -7.79
N ASN A 312 -1.22 -7.60 -9.04
CA ASN A 312 -0.41 -6.40 -9.31
C ASN A 312 -0.96 -5.16 -8.61
N ALA A 313 -2.24 -4.88 -8.80
CA ALA A 313 -2.87 -3.74 -8.16
C ALA A 313 -2.78 -3.80 -6.64
N ALA A 314 -2.89 -4.99 -6.04
CA ALA A 314 -2.78 -5.18 -4.59
C ALA A 314 -1.36 -4.90 -4.08
N ILE A 315 -0.34 -5.37 -4.79
CA ILE A 315 1.07 -5.07 -4.50
C ILE A 315 1.33 -3.56 -4.59
N GLU A 316 0.86 -2.90 -5.64
CA GLU A 316 1.06 -1.47 -5.83
C GLU A 316 0.29 -0.62 -4.81
N HIS A 317 -0.94 -1.02 -4.46
CA HIS A 317 -1.75 -0.37 -3.42
C HIS A 317 -0.99 -0.35 -2.09
N MET A 318 -0.48 -1.51 -1.66
CA MET A 318 0.27 -1.59 -0.41
C MET A 318 1.63 -0.90 -0.49
N ARG A 319 2.35 -1.05 -1.62
CA ARG A 319 3.64 -0.39 -1.81
C ARG A 319 3.50 1.12 -1.72
N ASP A 320 2.54 1.69 -2.43
CA ASP A 320 2.35 3.12 -2.46
C ASP A 320 1.84 3.63 -1.12
N TRP A 321 0.99 2.87 -0.41
CA TRP A 321 0.59 3.22 0.96
C TRP A 321 1.79 3.25 1.93
N VAL A 322 2.64 2.22 1.91
CA VAL A 322 3.79 2.12 2.82
C VAL A 322 4.91 3.10 2.46
N LYS A 323 5.23 3.24 1.18
CA LYS A 323 6.41 3.98 0.71
C LYS A 323 6.11 5.39 0.21
N GLY A 324 4.83 5.69 0.05
CA GLY A 324 4.37 6.93 -0.52
C GLY A 324 4.27 6.94 -2.03
N THR A 325 3.51 7.91 -2.54
CA THR A 325 3.28 8.12 -3.98
C THR A 325 4.14 9.24 -4.56
N ASN A 326 5.06 9.83 -3.77
CA ASN A 326 5.87 10.99 -4.17
C ASN A 326 5.03 12.15 -4.72
N GLY A 327 3.87 12.41 -4.11
CA GLY A 327 2.94 13.47 -4.52
C GLY A 327 2.01 13.11 -5.68
N GLN A 328 2.22 11.97 -6.35
CA GLN A 328 1.30 11.50 -7.39
C GLN A 328 -0.01 11.01 -6.78
N TRP A 329 -1.09 11.20 -7.53
CA TRP A 329 -2.40 10.70 -7.11
C TRP A 329 -2.47 9.20 -7.36
N THR A 330 -3.05 8.49 -6.40
CA THR A 330 -3.55 7.13 -6.59
C THR A 330 -4.99 7.06 -6.10
N SER A 331 -5.63 5.90 -6.23
CA SER A 331 -7.01 5.70 -5.79
C SER A 331 -7.08 4.61 -4.75
N MET A 332 -7.68 4.95 -3.60
CA MET A 332 -7.90 4.04 -2.48
C MET A 332 -9.32 4.23 -1.96
N GLY A 333 -10.04 3.12 -1.76
CA GLY A 333 -11.28 3.10 -1.00
C GLY A 333 -10.98 3.32 0.48
N VAL A 334 -11.35 4.48 1.02
CA VAL A 334 -11.05 4.86 2.40
C VAL A 334 -12.33 5.19 3.16
N TRP A 335 -12.28 5.09 4.48
CA TRP A 335 -13.43 5.33 5.33
C TRP A 335 -13.77 6.82 5.35
N THR A 336 -15.02 7.15 5.02
CA THR A 336 -15.57 8.53 4.98
C THR A 336 -15.80 9.15 6.35
N GLY A 337 -15.53 8.41 7.43
CA GLY A 337 -15.65 8.91 8.79
C GLY A 337 -17.08 9.30 9.14
N ASN A 338 -17.22 10.43 9.83
CA ASN A 338 -18.50 11.06 10.14
C ASN A 338 -19.06 11.93 9.00
N GLY A 339 -18.56 11.75 7.77
CA GLY A 339 -18.97 12.52 6.60
C GLY A 339 -18.21 13.84 6.42
N LYS A 340 -17.19 14.12 7.24
CA LYS A 340 -16.31 15.30 7.10
C LYS A 340 -14.94 14.98 6.50
N VAL A 341 -14.62 13.71 6.31
CA VAL A 341 -13.34 13.28 5.75
C VAL A 341 -13.47 13.27 4.23
N GLY A 342 -12.75 14.16 3.54
CA GLY A 342 -12.88 14.33 2.09
C GLY A 342 -14.25 14.87 1.71
N ASP A 343 -14.60 16.06 2.20
CA ASP A 343 -15.91 16.73 2.02
C ASP A 343 -16.23 17.03 0.55
N TYR A 344 -16.60 15.96 -0.15
CA TYR A 344 -17.06 15.93 -1.53
C TYR A 344 -18.55 15.53 -1.58
N GLY A 345 -19.29 15.78 -0.49
CA GLY A 345 -20.69 15.40 -0.35
C GLY A 345 -20.94 13.89 -0.17
N THR A 346 -19.91 13.12 0.18
CA THR A 346 -20.05 11.67 0.41
C THR A 346 -20.81 11.37 1.70
N SER A 347 -21.62 10.31 1.68
CA SER A 347 -22.32 9.85 2.88
C SER A 347 -21.34 9.34 3.95
N PRO A 348 -21.67 9.51 5.24
CA PRO A 348 -20.80 9.06 6.32
C PRO A 348 -20.76 7.54 6.46
N ASP A 349 -19.66 7.05 7.03
CA ASP A 349 -19.50 5.67 7.49
C ASP A 349 -19.69 4.62 6.37
N ILE A 350 -19.15 4.93 5.20
CA ILE A 350 -18.92 4.02 4.06
C ILE A 350 -17.44 4.01 3.69
N TYR A 351 -16.98 2.99 2.96
CA TYR A 351 -15.70 3.02 2.25
C TYR A 351 -15.92 3.54 0.83
N TYR A 352 -15.28 4.64 0.49
CA TYR A 352 -15.46 5.32 -0.79
C TYR A 352 -14.07 5.60 -1.40
N SER A 353 -13.90 5.34 -2.70
CA SER A 353 -12.64 5.64 -3.39
C SER A 353 -12.46 7.13 -3.60
N PHE A 354 -11.30 7.65 -3.22
CA PHE A 354 -10.90 9.04 -3.43
C PHE A 354 -9.56 9.10 -4.18
N PRO A 355 -9.24 10.24 -4.83
CA PRO A 355 -7.85 10.59 -5.08
C PRO A 355 -7.12 10.79 -3.75
N VAL A 356 -6.03 10.06 -3.57
CA VAL A 356 -5.18 10.16 -2.38
C VAL A 356 -3.71 10.31 -2.78
N VAL A 357 -2.94 10.91 -1.88
CA VAL A 357 -1.47 10.89 -1.89
C VAL A 357 -1.02 10.12 -0.65
N CYS A 358 -0.01 9.28 -0.78
CA CYS A 358 0.53 8.53 0.35
C CYS A 358 1.92 9.05 0.73
N ALA A 359 2.21 9.07 2.02
CA ALA A 359 3.52 9.35 2.59
C ALA A 359 3.62 8.71 3.97
N ASP A 360 4.80 8.19 4.33
CA ASP A 360 5.11 7.69 5.68
C ASP A 360 4.12 6.67 6.25
N GLY A 361 3.57 5.79 5.40
CA GLY A 361 2.59 4.77 5.83
C GLY A 361 1.17 5.29 6.05
N GLU A 362 0.91 6.54 5.68
CA GLU A 362 -0.39 7.20 5.77
C GLU A 362 -0.86 7.66 4.40
N TYR A 363 -2.18 7.72 4.21
CA TYR A 363 -2.80 8.32 3.03
C TYR A 363 -3.44 9.66 3.42
N THR A 364 -3.48 10.59 2.48
CA THR A 364 -4.21 11.86 2.60
C THR A 364 -5.11 12.01 1.38
N ILE A 365 -6.41 12.19 1.63
CA ILE A 365 -7.37 12.53 0.58
C ILE A 365 -7.00 13.88 0.00
N VAL A 366 -6.84 13.95 -1.32
CA VAL A 366 -6.61 15.22 -2.01
C VAL A 366 -7.83 16.12 -1.77
N GLN A 367 -7.59 17.36 -1.33
CA GLN A 367 -8.66 18.31 -0.99
C GLN A 367 -8.89 19.32 -2.12
N ASN A 368 -10.05 19.98 -2.09
CA ASN A 368 -10.39 21.13 -2.93
C ASN A 368 -10.30 20.83 -4.45
N VAL A 369 -10.61 19.60 -4.85
CA VAL A 369 -10.71 19.21 -6.26
C VAL A 369 -12.04 19.77 -6.82
N PRO A 370 -12.03 20.66 -7.83
CA PRO A 370 -13.27 21.18 -8.39
C PRO A 370 -14.13 20.06 -9.01
N VAL A 371 -15.40 19.97 -8.65
CA VAL A 371 -16.32 18.95 -9.16
C VAL A 371 -17.37 19.61 -10.06
N ASP A 372 -17.41 19.24 -11.33
CA ASP A 372 -18.46 19.70 -12.26
C ASP A 372 -19.76 18.91 -12.09
N LYS A 373 -20.85 19.38 -12.70
CA LYS A 373 -22.18 18.76 -12.57
C LYS A 373 -22.19 17.28 -12.99
N PHE A 374 -21.49 16.95 -14.09
CA PHE A 374 -21.43 15.58 -14.57
C PHE A 374 -20.70 14.66 -13.59
N SER A 375 -19.57 15.15 -13.05
CA SER A 375 -18.77 14.44 -12.05
C SER A 375 -19.59 14.22 -10.77
N ALA A 376 -20.28 15.26 -10.28
CA ALA A 376 -21.14 15.18 -9.10
C ALA A 376 -22.26 14.14 -9.25
N GLU A 377 -22.94 14.10 -10.41
CA GLU A 377 -23.97 13.10 -10.69
C GLU A 377 -23.42 11.66 -10.68
N ARG A 378 -22.22 11.45 -11.24
CA ARG A 378 -21.56 10.13 -11.22
C ARG A 378 -21.10 9.73 -9.82
N MET A 379 -20.52 10.66 -9.08
CA MET A 379 -20.10 10.48 -7.68
C MET A 379 -21.28 10.16 -6.76
N GLN A 380 -22.42 10.84 -6.97
CA GLN A 380 -23.65 10.58 -6.21
C GLN A 380 -24.20 9.18 -6.51
N LYS A 381 -24.25 8.78 -7.79
CA LYS A 381 -24.75 7.45 -8.17
C LYS A 381 -23.99 6.32 -7.48
N THR A 382 -22.66 6.41 -7.41
CA THR A 382 -21.84 5.40 -6.75
C THR A 382 -21.87 5.49 -5.23
N ASN A 383 -22.04 6.70 -4.67
CA ASN A 383 -22.34 6.89 -3.24
C ASN A 383 -23.64 6.19 -2.85
N ASP A 384 -24.72 6.38 -3.61
CA ASP A 384 -26.03 5.80 -3.33
C ASP A 384 -26.00 4.27 -3.39
N GLU A 385 -25.22 3.70 -4.29
CA GLU A 385 -24.98 2.26 -4.32
C GLU A 385 -24.30 1.79 -3.03
N LEU A 386 -23.22 2.45 -2.58
CA LEU A 386 -22.52 2.09 -1.33
C LEU A 386 -23.43 2.20 -0.10
N VAL A 387 -24.28 3.24 -0.04
CA VAL A 387 -25.28 3.40 1.02
C VAL A 387 -26.31 2.27 0.96
N SER A 388 -26.76 1.89 -0.23
CA SER A 388 -27.66 0.76 -0.42
C SER A 388 -27.02 -0.56 0.03
N GLU A 389 -25.76 -0.81 -0.31
CA GLU A 389 -25.01 -1.99 0.15
C GLU A 389 -24.88 -2.01 1.68
N LYS A 390 -24.47 -0.88 2.28
CA LYS A 390 -24.40 -0.71 3.73
C LYS A 390 -25.74 -1.00 4.41
N ASN A 391 -26.84 -0.49 3.88
CA ASN A 391 -28.16 -0.72 4.45
C ASN A 391 -28.62 -2.17 4.25
N GLY A 392 -28.26 -2.79 3.12
CA GLY A 392 -28.58 -4.18 2.80
C GLY A 392 -27.91 -5.21 3.70
N VAL A 393 -26.76 -4.88 4.30
CA VAL A 393 -26.07 -5.74 5.27
C VAL A 393 -26.67 -5.65 6.70
N GLY A 394 -27.56 -4.70 6.97
CA GLY A 394 -28.39 -4.65 8.18
C GLY A 394 -27.62 -4.63 9.52
N GLU A 395 -28.23 -5.17 10.57
CA GLU A 395 -27.63 -5.29 11.92
C GLU A 395 -26.44 -6.28 12.02
N LEU A 396 -26.08 -7.00 10.95
CA LEU A 396 -24.88 -7.86 10.92
C LEU A 396 -23.59 -7.03 11.03
N ALA A 397 -23.64 -5.75 10.66
CA ALA A 397 -22.63 -4.76 11.00
C ALA A 397 -22.68 -4.34 12.48
N LYS A 398 -23.00 -5.26 13.42
CA LYS A 398 -22.76 -5.05 14.84
C LYS A 398 -21.27 -4.78 15.00
N ARG A 399 -20.95 -3.52 15.30
CA ARG A 399 -19.61 -3.01 15.55
C ARG A 399 -18.89 -3.97 16.49
N THR A 400 -17.98 -4.79 15.98
CA THR A 400 -17.07 -5.55 16.84
C THR A 400 -15.69 -4.95 16.74
N THR A 401 -15.02 -4.92 17.89
CA THR A 401 -13.63 -4.48 18.01
C THR A 401 -12.66 -5.61 17.67
N ASP A 402 -13.15 -6.80 17.33
CA ASP A 402 -12.36 -7.99 17.02
C ASP A 402 -12.68 -8.53 15.60
N PRO A 403 -11.91 -8.15 14.56
CA PRO A 403 -12.01 -8.69 13.20
C PRO A 403 -11.76 -10.18 13.10
N ALA A 404 -10.94 -10.76 14.00
CA ALA A 404 -10.62 -12.17 13.96
C ALA A 404 -11.81 -13.03 14.40
N ALA A 405 -12.69 -12.52 15.27
CA ALA A 405 -13.93 -13.20 15.64
C ALA A 405 -14.88 -13.41 14.45
N LEU A 406 -14.86 -12.49 13.50
CA LEU A 406 -15.74 -12.40 12.34
C LEU A 406 -15.34 -13.38 11.22
N LEU A 407 -14.05 -13.37 10.86
CA LEU A 407 -13.46 -14.33 9.93
C LEU A 407 -13.69 -15.80 10.37
N LYS A 408 -13.82 -16.11 11.67
CA LYS A 408 -14.05 -17.49 12.16
C LYS A 408 -15.34 -18.11 11.62
N GLU A 409 -16.41 -17.35 11.42
CA GLU A 409 -17.69 -17.94 10.96
C GLU A 409 -17.58 -18.54 9.55
N GLN A 410 -16.83 -17.89 8.67
CA GLN A 410 -16.57 -18.38 7.31
C GLN A 410 -15.68 -19.64 7.31
N TYR A 411 -14.63 -19.66 8.16
CA TYR A 411 -13.67 -20.77 8.22
C TYR A 411 -14.14 -21.93 9.12
N LYS A 412 -15.28 -21.79 9.82
CA LYS A 412 -15.94 -22.88 10.57
C LYS A 412 -16.71 -23.86 9.68
N GLY A 413 -17.00 -23.52 8.42
CA GLY A 413 -17.85 -24.31 7.50
C GLY A 413 -17.27 -25.62 6.96
N GLY A 414 -16.19 -26.15 7.53
CA GLY A 414 -15.47 -27.35 7.06
C GLY A 414 -15.98 -28.70 7.60
N LYS A 415 -17.24 -28.80 8.03
CA LYS A 415 -17.89 -30.09 8.31
C LYS A 415 -19.16 -30.19 7.48
N GLN A 416 -19.08 -30.92 6.36
CA GLN A 416 -20.24 -31.64 5.84
C GLN A 416 -20.48 -32.86 6.70
#